data_AF-A0A3D5M7H4-F1
#
_entry.id   AF-A0A3D5M7H4-F1
#
_cell.length_a   1.000
_cell.length_b   1.000
_cell.length_c   1.000
_cell.angle_alpha   90.00
_cell.angle_beta   90.00
_cell.angle_gamma   90.00
#
_symmetry.space_group_name_H-M   'P 1'
#
loop_
_entity.id
_entity.type
_entity.pdbx_description
1 polymer ?
#
loop_
_entity_poly.entity_id
_entity_poly.type
_entity_poly.pdbx_seq_one_letter_code
_entity_poly.pdbx_strand_id
1 'polypeptide(L)' 'EKGAEVNAKSTSGWTPLMVAAGDSSTPEIVALLIEKGADALAKDEEGKKAIDHAQENEKLKGTPAYWKLHNKSFE' A
#
# COMPACT_ATOMS: atom_id res chain seq x y z
N GLU A 1 -17.93 -10.98 4.69
CA GLU A 1 -17.00 -10.17 3.89
C GLU A 1 -17.78 -9.57 2.71
N LYS A 2 -17.56 -8.30 2.35
CA LYS A 2 -18.41 -7.59 1.36
C LYS A 2 -17.91 -7.66 -0.09
N GLY A 3 -17.02 -8.60 -0.45
CA GLY A 3 -16.55 -8.76 -1.83
C GLY A 3 -15.80 -7.54 -2.40
N ALA A 4 -15.27 -6.66 -1.53
CA ALA A 4 -14.47 -5.54 -1.96
C ALA A 4 -13.17 -6.04 -2.59
N GLU A 5 -12.87 -5.56 -3.79
CA GLU A 5 -11.67 -5.94 -4.53
C GLU A 5 -10.45 -5.21 -3.96
N VAL A 6 -9.59 -5.95 -3.25
CA VAL A 6 -8.41 -5.40 -2.53
C VAL A 6 -7.39 -4.73 -3.45
N ASN A 7 -7.40 -5.12 -4.74
CA ASN A 7 -6.50 -4.63 -5.78
C ASN A 7 -7.19 -3.73 -6.81
N ALA A 8 -8.41 -3.25 -6.52
CA ALA A 8 -9.11 -2.34 -7.41
C ALA A 8 -8.23 -1.13 -7.74
N LYS A 9 -8.19 -0.74 -9.01
CA LYS A 9 -7.45 0.44 -9.45
C LYS A 9 -8.39 1.60 -9.68
N SER A 10 -8.00 2.78 -9.23
CA SER A 10 -8.63 4.04 -9.64
C SER A 10 -8.32 4.32 -11.12
N THR A 11 -8.93 5.37 -11.67
CA THR A 11 -8.64 5.86 -13.03
C THR A 11 -7.18 6.25 -13.23
N SER A 12 -6.45 6.58 -12.16
CA SER A 12 -5.03 6.93 -12.20
C SER A 12 -4.13 5.75 -11.80
N GLY A 13 -4.68 4.54 -11.75
CA GLY A 13 -3.94 3.32 -11.41
C GLY A 13 -3.69 3.10 -9.92
N TRP A 14 -4.19 3.96 -9.05
CA TRP A 14 -3.98 3.85 -7.59
C TRP A 14 -4.75 2.66 -7.01
N THR A 15 -4.07 1.88 -6.17
CA THR A 15 -4.68 0.79 -5.40
C THR A 15 -5.00 1.24 -3.97
N PRO A 16 -5.90 0.55 -3.23
CA PRO A 16 -6.12 0.80 -1.82
C PRO A 16 -4.84 0.80 -0.99
N LEU A 17 -3.89 -0.07 -1.34
CA LEU A 17 -2.60 -0.16 -0.66
C LEU A 17 -1.73 1.08 -0.91
N MET A 18 -1.71 1.64 -2.12
CA MET A 18 -0.99 2.89 -2.42
C MET A 18 -1.56 4.07 -1.63
N VAL A 19 -2.90 4.20 -1.59
CA VAL A 19 -3.56 5.26 -0.84
C VAL A 19 -3.26 5.14 0.66
N ALA A 20 -3.39 3.92 1.22
CA ALA A 20 -3.08 3.69 2.63
C ALA A 20 -1.61 3.93 2.95
N ALA A 21 -0.70 3.55 2.04
CA ALA A 21 0.72 3.77 2.21
C ALA A 21 1.09 5.26 2.25
N GLY A 22 0.53 6.07 1.35
CA GLY A 22 0.84 7.49 1.23
C GLY A 22 0.19 8.39 2.29
N ASP A 23 -1.06 8.11 2.70
CA ASP A 23 -1.86 9.10 3.46
C ASP A 23 -2.44 8.56 4.78
N SER A 24 -2.34 7.24 5.05
CA SER A 24 -2.90 6.69 6.29
C SER A 24 -2.12 7.14 7.52
N SER A 25 -2.84 7.59 8.54
CA SER A 25 -2.31 7.77 9.91
C SER A 25 -2.31 6.48 10.74
N THR A 26 -2.81 5.38 10.18
CA THR A 26 -3.02 4.09 10.86
C THR A 26 -2.24 3.00 10.13
N PRO A 27 -1.03 2.65 10.58
CA PRO A 27 -0.17 1.61 9.99
C PRO A 27 -0.85 0.23 9.89
N GLU A 28 -1.77 -0.07 10.80
CA GLU A 28 -2.52 -1.34 10.84
C GLU A 28 -3.36 -1.54 9.57
N ILE A 29 -3.83 -0.47 8.91
CA ILE A 29 -4.56 -0.56 7.65
C ILE A 29 -3.65 -1.10 6.55
N VAL A 30 -2.39 -0.64 6.49
CA VAL A 30 -1.41 -1.12 5.51
C VAL A 30 -1.12 -2.60 5.75
N ALA A 31 -0.91 -3.01 7.01
CA ALA A 31 -0.67 -4.40 7.37
C ALA A 31 -1.86 -5.31 7.00
N LEU A 32 -3.10 -4.85 7.28
CA LEU A 32 -4.32 -5.56 6.97
C LEU A 32 -4.52 -5.75 5.45
N LEU A 33 -4.26 -4.72 4.65
CA LEU A 33 -4.37 -4.81 3.19
C LEU A 33 -3.37 -5.81 2.63
N ILE A 34 -2.12 -5.79 3.11
CA ILE A 34 -1.10 -6.79 2.74
C ILE A 34 -1.57 -8.21 3.11
N GLU A 35 -2.13 -8.40 4.31
CA GLU A 35 -2.67 -9.70 4.76
C GLU A 35 -3.86 -10.18 3.95
N LYS A 36 -4.66 -9.25 3.40
CA LYS A 36 -5.77 -9.54 2.50
C LYS A 36 -5.35 -9.75 1.04
N GLY A 37 -4.04 -9.79 0.76
CA GLY A 37 -3.51 -10.07 -0.58
C GLY A 37 -3.42 -8.85 -1.48
N ALA A 38 -3.28 -7.66 -0.91
CA ALA A 38 -2.98 -6.47 -1.68
C ALA A 38 -1.64 -6.62 -2.41
N ASP A 39 -1.62 -6.30 -3.70
CA ASP A 39 -0.44 -6.36 -4.56
C ASP A 39 0.46 -5.13 -4.30
N ALA A 40 1.56 -5.36 -3.58
CA ALA A 40 2.57 -4.36 -3.29
C ALA A 40 3.42 -3.98 -4.52
N LEU A 41 3.42 -4.80 -5.58
CA LEU A 41 4.19 -4.59 -6.81
C LEU A 41 3.39 -3.85 -7.88
N ALA A 42 2.07 -3.75 -7.71
CA ALA A 42 1.22 -2.95 -8.57
C ALA A 42 1.81 -1.54 -8.75
N LYS A 43 1.73 -1.05 -9.98
CA LYS A 43 2.15 0.30 -10.35
C LYS A 43 0.93 1.14 -10.72
N ASP A 44 0.96 2.39 -10.30
CA ASP A 44 0.09 3.45 -10.82
C ASP A 44 0.58 3.93 -12.19
N GLU A 45 -0.09 4.94 -12.74
CA GLU A 45 0.26 5.51 -14.05
C GLU A 45 1.61 6.24 -14.08
N GLU A 46 2.13 6.66 -12.92
CA GLU A 46 3.47 7.26 -12.78
C GLU A 46 4.57 6.18 -12.63
N GLY A 47 4.18 4.89 -12.60
CA GLY A 47 5.09 3.78 -12.39
C GLY A 47 5.50 3.56 -10.93
N LYS A 48 4.87 4.26 -9.99
CA LYS A 48 5.13 4.17 -8.55
C LYS A 48 4.35 3.01 -7.93
N LYS A 49 5.01 2.31 -7.01
CA LYS A 49 4.44 1.27 -6.16
C LYS A 49 3.96 1.86 -4.84
N ALA A 50 3.25 1.06 -4.03
CA ALA A 50 2.81 1.49 -2.71
C ALA A 50 3.98 1.93 -1.80
N ILE A 51 5.16 1.30 -1.88
CA ILE A 51 6.33 1.72 -1.07
C ILE A 51 6.86 3.10 -1.48
N ASP A 52 6.73 3.50 -2.74
CA ASP A 52 7.19 4.81 -3.21
C ASP A 52 6.35 5.93 -2.58
N HIS A 53 5.05 5.68 -2.40
CA HIS A 53 4.15 6.58 -1.67
C HIS A 53 4.39 6.55 -0.15
N ALA A 54 4.71 5.38 0.43
CA ALA A 54 5.04 5.25 1.85
C ALA A 54 6.29 6.05 2.27
N GLN A 55 7.20 6.33 1.33
CA GLN A 55 8.41 7.13 1.58
C GLN A 55 8.12 8.60 1.88
N GLU A 56 6.89 9.08 1.72
CA GLU A 56 6.50 10.44 2.10
C GLU A 56 5.66 10.45 3.38
N ASN A 57 5.20 9.28 3.85
CA ASN A 57 4.36 9.14 5.04
C ASN A 57 5.20 8.99 6.33
N GLU A 58 5.38 10.09 7.05
CA GLU A 58 6.12 10.11 8.32
C GLU A 58 5.51 9.21 9.42
N LYS A 59 4.18 9.01 9.40
CA LYS A 59 3.47 8.19 10.40
C LYS A 59 3.65 6.70 10.14
N LEU A 60 3.89 6.32 8.88
CA LEU A 60 4.10 4.95 8.48
C LEU A 60 5.57 4.56 8.60
N LYS A 61 6.50 5.45 8.22
CA LYS A 61 7.95 5.21 8.28
C LYS A 61 8.40 4.66 9.64
N GLY A 62 9.25 3.64 9.59
CA GLY A 62 9.81 3.02 10.80
C GLY A 62 8.87 2.07 11.54
N THR A 63 7.59 2.01 11.18
CA THR A 63 6.64 1.05 11.77
C THR A 63 6.84 -0.36 11.20
N PRO A 64 6.36 -1.41 11.88
CA PRO A 64 6.38 -2.77 11.35
C PRO A 64 5.64 -2.90 10.00
N ALA A 65 4.55 -2.15 9.81
CA ALA A 65 3.79 -2.17 8.57
C ALA A 65 4.59 -1.59 7.38
N TYR A 66 5.39 -0.54 7.61
CA TYR A 66 6.32 -0.02 6.61
C TYR A 66 7.34 -1.06 6.19
N TRP A 67 7.98 -1.72 7.16
CA TRP A 67 8.97 -2.76 6.85
C TRP A 67 8.35 -3.97 6.16
N LYS A 68 7.12 -4.33 6.53
CA LYS A 68 6.35 -5.39 5.84
C LYS A 68 6.10 -5.03 4.38
N LEU A 69 5.64 -3.80 4.10
CA LEU A 69 5.43 -3.29 2.74
C LEU A 69 6.74 -3.22 1.94
N HIS A 70 7.79 -2.70 2.57
CA HIS A 70 9.12 -2.60 1.98
C HIS A 70 9.59 -3.97 1.50
N ASN A 71 9.57 -4.98 2.37
CA ASN A 71 10.02 -6.33 2.02
C ASN A 71 9.19 -6.92 0.88
N LYS A 72 7.86 -6.73 0.90
CA LYS A 72 6.96 -7.15 -0.18
C LYS A 72 7.22 -6.47 -1.53
N SER A 73 7.90 -5.33 -1.53
CA SER A 73 8.18 -4.58 -2.77
C SER A 73 9.36 -5.14 -3.57
N PHE A 74 10.10 -6.10 -3.00
CA PHE A 74 11.27 -6.78 -3.58
C PHE A 74 11.10 -8.30 -3.72
N GLU A 75 9.97 -8.87 -3.28
CA GLU A 75 9.59 -10.24 -3.63
C GLU A 75 9.20 -10.35 -5.10
#